data_AF-A0A1B0D489-F1
#
_entry.id   AF-A0A1B0D489-F1
#
_cell.length_a   1.000
_cell.length_b   1.000
_cell.length_c   1.000
_cell.angle_alpha   90.00
_cell.angle_beta   90.00
_cell.angle_gamma   90.00
#
_symmetry.space_group_name_H-M   'P 1'
#
loop_
_entity.id
_entity.type
_entity.pdbx_description
1 polymer ?
#
loop_
_entity_poly.entity_id
_entity_poly.type
_entity_poly.pdbx_seq_one_letter_code
_entity_poly.pdbx_strand_id
1 'polypeptide(L)'
;MTMCLSLITIFKEIQIKYNMLRISKSVQEFADLRELAKRFTLSFGLDAVKNREAITALHRAGILFAVTQPVDVPEEPHTPPPCLLFLEIIMEFTNKLLKQDKRIVLNFLDRRIASEMPLNRGEDWQPLTNYRNSLLHGESDQPASAPKRAYTRRRKDQEHTEDAEDENEEPMDSDQEMRR
;
A
#
# COMPACT_ATOMS: atom_id res chain seq x y z
N MET A 1 -15.09 -6.39 4.01
CA MET A 1 -15.92 -7.05 2.96
C MET A 1 -16.80 -6.05 2.22
N THR A 2 -17.65 -5.28 2.93
CA THR A 2 -18.53 -4.22 2.38
C THR A 2 -17.87 -3.29 1.35
N MET A 3 -16.65 -2.80 1.61
CA MET A 3 -15.91 -1.93 0.68
C MET A 3 -15.66 -2.54 -0.72
N CYS A 4 -15.39 -3.84 -0.80
CA CYS A 4 -15.22 -4.49 -2.11
C CYS A 4 -16.56 -4.63 -2.83
N LEU A 5 -17.62 -4.93 -2.07
CA LEU A 5 -18.99 -5.02 -2.60
C LEU A 5 -19.47 -3.68 -3.16
N SER A 6 -19.20 -2.54 -2.50
CA SER A 6 -19.61 -1.23 -3.03
C SER A 6 -18.89 -0.88 -4.34
N LEU A 7 -17.58 -1.17 -4.46
CA LEU A 7 -16.85 -1.00 -5.72
C LEU A 7 -17.41 -1.90 -6.84
N ILE A 8 -17.78 -3.15 -6.52
CA ILE A 8 -18.42 -4.08 -7.46
C ILE A 8 -19.80 -3.57 -7.88
N THR A 9 -20.61 -3.08 -6.95
CA THR A 9 -21.94 -2.51 -7.24
C THR A 9 -21.83 -1.34 -8.21
N ILE A 10 -20.94 -0.37 -7.95
CA ILE A 10 -20.75 0.78 -8.83
C ILE A 10 -20.22 0.34 -10.21
N PHE A 11 -19.31 -0.64 -10.28
CA PHE A 11 -18.86 -1.19 -11.56
C PHE A 11 -20.02 -1.78 -12.37
N LYS A 12 -20.93 -2.52 -11.72
CA LYS A 12 -22.15 -3.06 -12.36
C LYS A 12 -23.13 -1.96 -12.75
N GLU A 13 -23.28 -0.90 -11.95
CA GLU A 13 -24.11 0.26 -12.29
C GLU A 13 -23.60 0.95 -13.57
N ILE A 14 -22.28 1.04 -13.78
CA ILE A 14 -21.69 1.55 -15.03
C ILE A 14 -22.02 0.62 -16.21
N GLN A 15 -21.87 -0.71 -16.04
CA GLN A 15 -22.26 -1.70 -17.07
C GLN A 15 -23.74 -1.55 -17.48
N ILE A 16 -24.64 -1.38 -16.50
CA ILE A 16 -26.08 -1.18 -16.71
C ILE A 16 -26.36 0.18 -17.39
N LYS A 17 -25.79 1.28 -16.88
CA LYS A 17 -25.99 2.64 -17.39
C LYS A 17 -25.66 2.76 -18.88
N TYR A 18 -24.58 2.12 -19.31
CA TYR A 18 -24.10 2.16 -20.69
C TYR A 18 -24.54 0.95 -21.53
N ASN A 19 -25.35 0.05 -20.97
CA ASN A 19 -25.79 -1.20 -21.59
C ASN A 19 -24.63 -2.00 -22.23
N MET A 20 -23.50 -2.10 -21.53
CA MET A 20 -22.27 -2.74 -22.02
C MET A 20 -21.74 -3.78 -21.03
N LEU A 21 -21.44 -4.99 -21.51
CA LEU A 21 -20.80 -6.03 -20.70
C LEU A 21 -19.35 -5.67 -20.35
N ARG A 22 -18.66 -4.93 -21.22
CA ARG A 22 -17.28 -4.47 -21.06
C ARG A 22 -17.24 -2.96 -20.97
N ILE A 23 -16.72 -2.45 -19.86
CA ILE A 23 -16.50 -1.00 -19.68
C ILE A 23 -15.27 -0.56 -20.47
N SER A 24 -15.35 0.58 -21.14
CA SER A 24 -14.17 1.27 -21.69
C SER A 24 -13.50 2.16 -20.64
N LYS A 25 -12.17 2.19 -20.65
CA LYS A 25 -11.35 3.11 -19.83
C LYS A 25 -11.63 4.59 -20.09
N SER A 26 -12.22 4.93 -21.24
CA SER A 26 -12.57 6.30 -21.61
C SER A 26 -13.85 6.84 -20.95
N VAL A 27 -14.59 6.00 -20.21
CA VAL A 27 -15.82 6.39 -19.49
C VAL A 27 -15.45 7.11 -18.20
N GLN A 28 -16.01 8.31 -17.97
CA GLN A 28 -15.69 9.16 -16.82
C GLN A 28 -15.99 8.46 -15.48
N GLU A 29 -17.12 7.77 -15.40
CA GLU A 29 -17.56 7.04 -14.20
C GLU A 29 -16.57 5.93 -13.81
N PHE A 30 -15.83 5.37 -14.76
CA PHE A 30 -14.76 4.42 -14.45
C PHE A 30 -13.55 5.11 -13.81
N ALA A 31 -13.19 6.31 -14.28
CA ALA A 31 -12.17 7.13 -13.64
C ALA A 31 -12.60 7.56 -12.22
N ASP A 32 -13.87 7.92 -12.03
CA ASP A 32 -14.44 8.29 -10.72
C ASP A 32 -14.46 7.09 -9.76
N LEU A 33 -14.83 5.90 -10.23
CA LEU A 33 -14.76 4.65 -9.47
C LEU A 33 -13.31 4.32 -9.04
N ARG A 34 -12.34 4.57 -9.93
CA ARG A 34 -10.91 4.37 -9.63
C ARG A 34 -10.40 5.36 -8.59
N GLU A 35 -10.84 6.62 -8.65
CA GLU A 35 -10.54 7.64 -7.65
C GLU A 35 -11.19 7.33 -6.29
N LEU A 36 -12.41 6.78 -6.27
CA LEU A 36 -13.04 6.27 -5.05
C LEU A 36 -12.22 5.14 -4.41
N ALA A 37 -11.70 4.20 -5.20
CA ALA A 37 -10.83 3.13 -4.71
C ALA A 37 -9.51 3.63 -4.11
N LYS A 38 -8.90 4.68 -4.69
CA LYS A 38 -7.74 5.36 -4.09
C LYS A 38 -8.06 5.96 -2.73
N ARG A 39 -9.21 6.63 -2.60
CA ARG A 39 -9.66 7.20 -1.31
C ARG A 39 -9.92 6.12 -0.26
N PHE A 40 -10.56 5.02 -0.65
CA PHE A 40 -10.74 3.84 0.21
C PHE A 40 -9.41 3.19 0.63
N THR A 41 -8.39 3.22 -0.23
CA THR A 41 -7.04 2.74 0.09
C THR A 41 -6.41 3.53 1.25
N LEU A 42 -6.71 4.82 1.38
CA LEU A 42 -6.20 5.65 2.50
C LEU A 42 -6.74 5.20 3.86
N SER A 43 -7.95 4.63 3.92
CA SER A 43 -8.60 4.20 5.17
C SER A 43 -7.88 3.06 5.89
N PHE A 44 -6.97 2.33 5.22
CA PHE A 44 -6.15 1.28 5.85
C PHE A 44 -4.92 1.81 6.61
N GLY A 45 -4.61 3.11 6.50
CA GLY A 45 -3.49 3.73 7.21
C GLY A 45 -2.13 3.10 6.87
N LEU A 46 -1.24 3.07 7.86
CA LEU A 46 0.16 2.62 7.72
C LEU A 46 0.44 1.24 8.34
N ASP A 47 -0.45 0.73 9.21
CA ASP A 47 -0.26 -0.55 9.90
C ASP A 47 -0.71 -1.72 9.00
N ALA A 48 0.17 -2.12 8.07
CA ALA A 48 -0.09 -3.20 7.13
C ALA A 48 -0.26 -4.57 7.82
N VAL A 49 0.19 -4.75 9.07
CA VAL A 49 0.02 -6.00 9.82
C VAL A 49 -1.41 -6.13 10.34
N LYS A 50 -1.96 -5.09 10.99
CA LYS A 50 -3.36 -5.09 11.45
C LYS A 50 -4.36 -5.22 10.30
N ASN A 51 -4.05 -4.62 9.15
CA ASN A 51 -4.94 -4.58 7.99
C ASN A 51 -4.78 -5.77 7.02
N ARG A 52 -3.80 -6.64 7.28
CA ARG A 52 -3.37 -7.73 6.40
C ARG A 52 -4.53 -8.60 5.88
N GLU A 53 -5.36 -9.08 6.80
CA GLU A 53 -6.46 -10.00 6.47
C GLU A 53 -7.55 -9.30 5.64
N ALA A 54 -7.92 -8.09 6.02
CA ALA A 54 -8.92 -7.28 5.32
C ALA A 54 -8.50 -6.94 3.88
N ILE A 55 -7.24 -6.53 3.68
CA ILE A 55 -6.66 -6.27 2.36
C ILE A 55 -6.57 -7.56 1.54
N THR A 56 -6.08 -8.66 2.12
CA THR A 56 -5.96 -9.95 1.41
C THR A 56 -7.33 -10.49 0.98
N ALA A 57 -8.35 -10.35 1.82
CA ALA A 57 -9.73 -10.70 1.50
C ALA A 57 -10.31 -9.81 0.40
N LEU A 58 -10.04 -8.49 0.43
CA LEU A 58 -10.44 -7.54 -0.61
C LEU A 58 -9.85 -7.94 -1.98
N HIS A 59 -8.55 -8.23 -2.05
CA HIS A 59 -7.90 -8.69 -3.29
C HIS A 59 -8.49 -10.00 -3.80
N ARG A 60 -8.72 -11.00 -2.93
CA ARG A 60 -9.34 -12.28 -3.34
C ARG A 60 -10.76 -12.11 -3.88
N ALA A 61 -11.59 -11.29 -3.24
CA ALA A 61 -12.94 -11.00 -3.69
C ALA A 61 -12.95 -10.24 -5.02
N GLY A 62 -12.06 -9.24 -5.17
CA GLY A 62 -11.93 -8.46 -6.39
C GLY A 62 -11.39 -9.25 -7.58
N ILE A 63 -10.42 -10.14 -7.35
CA ILE A 63 -9.95 -11.11 -8.36
C ILE A 63 -11.11 -12.00 -8.80
N LEU A 64 -11.84 -12.59 -7.85
CA LEU A 64 -12.97 -13.47 -8.16
C LEU A 64 -14.00 -12.76 -9.05
N PHE A 65 -14.41 -11.54 -8.70
CA PHE A 65 -15.32 -10.76 -9.55
C PHE A 65 -14.74 -10.45 -10.94
N ALA A 66 -13.46 -10.09 -11.03
CA ALA A 66 -12.85 -9.68 -12.29
C ALA A 66 -12.63 -10.85 -13.27
N VAL A 67 -12.42 -12.07 -12.77
CA VAL A 67 -12.05 -13.25 -13.60
C VAL A 67 -13.14 -14.30 -13.73
N THR A 68 -14.23 -14.22 -12.96
CA THR A 68 -15.37 -15.14 -13.11
C THR A 68 -16.28 -14.70 -14.25
N GLN A 69 -16.48 -15.60 -15.21
CA GLN A 69 -17.45 -15.44 -16.29
C GLN A 69 -18.88 -15.43 -15.74
N PRO A 70 -19.77 -14.51 -16.16
CA PRO A 70 -21.19 -14.56 -15.82
C PRO A 70 -21.85 -15.80 -16.46
N VAL A 71 -22.74 -16.47 -15.71
CA VAL A 71 -23.38 -17.74 -16.12
C VAL A 71 -24.14 -17.60 -17.46
N ASP A 72 -24.70 -16.43 -17.73
CA ASP A 72 -25.52 -16.16 -18.92
C ASP A 72 -24.71 -15.66 -20.14
N VAL A 73 -23.37 -15.56 -20.03
CA VAL A 73 -22.50 -15.07 -21.11
C VAL A 73 -21.63 -16.24 -21.61
N PRO A 74 -21.78 -16.70 -22.87
CA PRO A 74 -20.98 -17.78 -23.44
C PRO A 74 -19.47 -17.57 -23.23
N GLU A 75 -18.80 -18.65 -22.83
CA GLU A 75 -17.35 -18.66 -22.64
C GLU A 75 -16.67 -18.81 -24.01
N GLU A 76 -16.29 -17.68 -24.60
CA GLU A 76 -15.52 -17.65 -25.85
C GLU A 76 -14.04 -17.89 -25.55
N PRO A 77 -13.42 -18.94 -26.12
CA PRO A 77 -11.99 -19.19 -25.94
C PRO A 77 -11.16 -17.97 -26.34
N HIS A 78 -10.19 -17.64 -25.48
CA HIS A 78 -9.23 -16.54 -25.66
C HIS A 78 -9.77 -15.11 -25.52
N THR A 79 -11.08 -14.92 -25.33
CA THR A 79 -11.67 -13.62 -24.99
C THR A 79 -11.47 -13.36 -23.49
N PRO A 80 -11.00 -12.17 -23.05
CA PRO A 80 -10.84 -11.86 -21.62
C PRO A 80 -12.19 -11.84 -20.89
N PRO A 81 -12.27 -12.13 -19.58
CA PRO A 81 -13.51 -11.99 -18.82
C PRO A 81 -14.11 -10.57 -18.92
N PRO A 82 -15.45 -10.40 -18.94
CA PRO A 82 -16.10 -9.09 -19.14
C PRO A 82 -15.76 -8.08 -18.04
N CYS A 83 -15.53 -8.57 -16.82
CA CYS A 83 -15.18 -7.76 -15.66
C CYS A 83 -13.67 -7.54 -15.47
N LEU A 84 -12.80 -7.98 -16.40
CA LEU A 84 -11.35 -7.98 -16.21
C LEU A 84 -10.76 -6.59 -15.89
N LEU A 85 -11.38 -5.53 -16.42
CA LEU A 85 -10.99 -4.15 -16.16
C LEU A 85 -11.09 -3.75 -14.67
N PHE A 86 -11.90 -4.44 -13.87
CA PHE A 86 -11.99 -4.23 -12.41
C PHE A 86 -10.66 -4.50 -11.68
N LEU A 87 -9.73 -5.24 -12.29
CA LEU A 87 -8.37 -5.38 -11.75
C LEU A 87 -7.64 -4.04 -11.62
N GLU A 88 -7.94 -3.02 -12.43
CA GLU A 88 -7.34 -1.68 -12.27
C GLU A 88 -7.87 -0.93 -11.04
N ILE A 89 -9.11 -1.23 -10.61
CA ILE A 89 -9.70 -0.71 -9.37
C ILE A 89 -9.04 -1.38 -8.15
N ILE A 90 -8.84 -2.70 -8.22
CA ILE A 90 -8.23 -3.50 -7.16
C ILE A 90 -6.71 -3.27 -7.06
N MET A 91 -6.06 -2.87 -8.17
CA MET A 91 -4.65 -2.49 -8.23
C MET A 91 -4.30 -1.34 -7.26
N GLU A 92 -5.21 -0.41 -7.02
CA GLU A 92 -5.00 0.73 -6.10
C GLU A 92 -4.72 0.29 -4.65
N PHE A 93 -5.18 -0.91 -4.24
CA PHE A 93 -4.95 -1.47 -2.91
C PHE A 93 -3.64 -2.28 -2.80
N THR A 94 -2.88 -2.46 -3.88
CA THR A 94 -1.70 -3.37 -3.87
C THR A 94 -0.54 -2.84 -3.05
N ASN A 95 -0.44 -1.52 -2.84
CA ASN A 95 0.55 -0.90 -1.97
C ASN A 95 0.24 -1.08 -0.46
N LYS A 96 -0.89 -1.71 -0.10
CA LYS A 96 -1.25 -2.09 1.28
C LYS A 96 -1.00 -3.57 1.60
N LEU A 97 -0.62 -4.40 0.61
CA LEU A 97 -0.23 -5.79 0.83
C LEU A 97 1.21 -5.87 1.35
N LEU A 98 1.45 -6.71 2.38
CA LEU A 98 2.80 -7.13 2.73
C LEU A 98 3.41 -7.97 1.59
N LYS A 99 4.74 -8.00 1.49
CA LYS A 99 5.49 -8.75 0.46
C LYS A 99 5.11 -10.23 0.38
N GLN A 100 4.90 -10.89 1.52
CA GLN A 100 4.44 -12.28 1.57
C GLN A 100 3.02 -12.47 1.00
N ASP A 101 2.12 -11.50 1.24
CA ASP A 101 0.73 -11.59 0.81
C ASP A 101 0.55 -11.27 -0.67
N LYS A 102 1.40 -10.40 -1.24
CA LYS A 102 1.49 -10.22 -2.70
C LYS A 102 1.72 -11.56 -3.42
N ARG A 103 2.60 -12.42 -2.89
CA ARG A 103 2.84 -13.77 -3.43
C ARG A 103 1.64 -14.70 -3.27
N ILE A 104 0.93 -14.63 -2.14
CA ILE A 104 -0.31 -15.41 -1.91
C ILE A 104 -1.42 -14.98 -2.88
N VAL A 105 -1.59 -13.68 -3.08
CA VAL A 105 -2.58 -13.09 -3.99
C VAL A 105 -2.24 -13.41 -5.45
N LEU A 106 -0.95 -13.33 -5.85
CA LEU A 106 -0.49 -13.73 -7.18
C LEU A 106 -0.74 -15.23 -7.45
N ASN A 107 -0.41 -16.10 -6.50
CA ASN A 107 -0.71 -17.53 -6.62
C ASN A 107 -2.23 -17.81 -6.73
N PHE A 108 -3.07 -17.00 -6.08
CA PHE A 108 -4.53 -17.10 -6.19
C PHE A 108 -5.03 -16.63 -7.56
N LEU A 109 -4.49 -15.51 -8.07
CA LEU A 109 -4.76 -15.00 -9.42
C LEU A 109 -4.41 -16.05 -10.49
N ASP A 110 -3.20 -16.62 -10.43
CA ASP A 110 -2.73 -17.60 -11.41
C ASP A 110 -3.63 -18.83 -11.47
N ARG A 111 -4.00 -19.39 -10.30
CA ARG A 111 -4.93 -20.54 -10.22
C ARG A 111 -6.32 -20.28 -10.80
N ARG A 112 -6.73 -19.02 -10.95
CA ARG A 112 -8.03 -18.64 -11.54
C ARG A 112 -7.98 -18.40 -13.05
N ILE A 113 -6.79 -18.26 -13.63
CA ILE A 113 -6.62 -17.86 -15.05
C ILE A 113 -5.88 -18.94 -15.87
N ALA A 114 -5.25 -19.91 -15.21
CA ALA A 114 -4.30 -20.87 -15.79
C ALA A 114 -4.80 -21.80 -16.91
N SER A 115 -6.07 -21.74 -17.33
CA SER A 115 -6.64 -22.70 -18.30
C SER A 115 -6.86 -22.14 -19.72
N GLU A 116 -7.03 -20.82 -19.93
CA GLU A 116 -7.63 -20.31 -21.18
C GLU A 116 -6.96 -19.09 -21.82
N MET A 117 -5.95 -18.52 -21.16
CA MET A 117 -5.35 -17.26 -21.62
C MET A 117 -4.54 -17.44 -22.92
N PRO A 118 -4.80 -16.66 -23.98
CA PRO A 118 -4.08 -16.78 -25.25
C PRO A 118 -2.59 -16.44 -25.11
N LEU A 119 -1.80 -17.06 -25.98
CA LEU A 119 -0.37 -16.81 -26.13
C LEU A 119 -0.07 -15.35 -26.50
N ASN A 120 -0.94 -14.72 -27.30
CA ASN A 120 -0.85 -13.31 -27.67
C ASN A 120 -1.85 -12.49 -26.84
N ARG A 121 -1.35 -11.66 -25.91
CA ARG A 121 -2.17 -10.81 -25.03
C ARG A 121 -2.38 -9.44 -25.68
N GLY A 122 -3.51 -9.27 -26.37
CA GLY A 122 -3.97 -7.98 -26.91
C GLY A 122 -4.22 -6.93 -25.83
N GLU A 123 -4.57 -5.71 -26.24
CA GLU A 123 -4.76 -4.57 -25.33
C GLU A 123 -5.81 -4.82 -24.23
N ASP A 124 -6.84 -5.62 -24.51
CA ASP A 124 -7.90 -5.97 -23.55
C ASP A 124 -7.38 -6.77 -22.34
N TRP A 125 -6.22 -7.42 -22.46
CA TRP A 125 -5.56 -8.16 -21.37
C TRP A 125 -4.60 -7.29 -20.54
N GLN A 126 -4.44 -6.00 -20.86
CA GLN A 126 -3.57 -5.07 -20.12
C GLN A 126 -3.95 -4.90 -18.63
N PRO A 127 -5.23 -4.83 -18.22
CA PRO A 127 -5.60 -4.76 -16.80
C PRO A 127 -4.99 -5.90 -15.95
N LEU A 128 -4.97 -7.11 -16.51
CA LEU A 128 -4.37 -8.27 -15.87
C LEU A 128 -2.84 -8.20 -15.81
N THR A 129 -2.20 -7.80 -16.91
CA THR A 129 -0.74 -7.63 -16.98
C THR A 129 -0.26 -6.58 -15.97
N ASN A 130 -0.95 -5.44 -15.90
CA ASN A 130 -0.68 -4.37 -14.94
C ASN A 130 -0.86 -4.84 -13.49
N TYR A 131 -1.98 -5.50 -13.19
CA TYR A 131 -2.24 -6.02 -11.85
C TYR A 131 -1.19 -7.08 -11.44
N ARG A 132 -0.83 -8.01 -12.33
CA ARG A 132 0.25 -8.98 -12.11
C ARG A 132 1.59 -8.30 -11.80
N ASN A 133 1.94 -7.27 -12.57
CA ASN A 133 3.17 -6.51 -12.39
C ASN A 133 3.21 -5.76 -11.04
N SER A 134 2.09 -5.20 -10.58
CA SER A 134 1.98 -4.53 -9.27
C SER A 134 2.18 -5.47 -8.07
N LEU A 135 1.79 -6.74 -8.22
CA LEU A 135 2.03 -7.80 -7.23
C LEU A 135 3.49 -8.29 -7.25
N LEU A 136 4.14 -8.28 -8.41
CA LEU A 136 5.55 -8.69 -8.56
C LEU A 136 6.55 -7.62 -8.11
N HIS A 137 6.34 -6.35 -8.51
CA HIS A 137 7.38 -5.30 -8.47
C HIS A 137 6.96 -4.02 -7.73
N GLY A 138 5.77 -3.96 -7.12
CA GLY A 138 5.24 -2.74 -6.50
C GLY A 138 5.91 -2.32 -5.17
N GLU A 139 7.24 -2.17 -5.15
CA GLU A 139 8.03 -1.61 -4.05
C GLU A 139 8.41 -0.12 -4.28
N SER A 140 8.14 0.41 -5.48
CA SER A 140 8.67 1.70 -5.96
C SER A 140 8.04 2.97 -5.36
N ASP A 141 7.13 2.88 -4.40
CA ASP A 141 6.37 4.03 -3.88
C ASP A 141 6.18 4.01 -2.34
N GLN A 142 7.02 3.27 -1.61
CA GLN A 142 7.29 3.63 -0.21
C GLN A 142 8.45 4.62 -0.19
N PRO A 143 8.23 5.88 0.23
CA PRO A 143 9.36 6.77 0.49
C PRO A 143 10.22 6.11 1.57
N ALA A 144 11.52 5.94 1.26
CA ALA A 144 12.47 5.31 2.18
C ALA A 144 12.35 5.96 3.56
N SER A 145 12.07 5.16 4.59
CA SER A 145 11.85 5.67 5.94
C SER A 145 13.04 6.53 6.35
N ALA A 146 12.79 7.83 6.59
CA ALA A 146 13.86 8.80 6.79
C ALA A 146 14.87 8.30 7.83
N PRO A 147 16.18 8.39 7.57
CA PRO A 147 17.18 7.86 8.47
C PRO A 147 17.06 8.54 9.84
N LYS A 148 16.74 7.76 10.87
CA LYS A 148 16.67 8.23 12.25
C LYS A 148 18.04 8.81 12.62
N ARG A 149 18.15 10.14 12.65
CA ARG A 149 19.35 10.84 13.16
C ARG A 149 19.57 10.42 14.61
N ALA A 150 20.58 9.58 14.83
CA ALA A 150 20.94 9.11 16.15
C ALA A 150 21.49 10.27 16.99
N TYR A 151 20.84 10.56 18.11
CA TYR A 151 21.23 11.62 19.04
C TYR A 151 22.36 11.11 19.96
N THR A 152 23.62 11.13 19.51
CA THR A 152 24.77 10.70 20.32
C THR A 152 25.32 11.86 21.16
N ARG A 153 24.74 11.99 22.35
CA ARG A 153 25.18 12.82 23.47
C ARG A 153 26.65 12.55 23.83
N ARG A 154 27.60 13.40 23.39
CA ARG A 154 28.97 13.40 23.94
C ARG A 154 29.02 14.22 25.23
N ARG A 155 28.80 13.55 26.37
CA ARG A 155 29.58 13.83 27.58
C ARG A 155 30.77 12.88 27.55
N LYS A 156 31.98 13.40 27.70
CA LYS A 156 33.16 12.61 28.04
C LYS A 156 34.01 13.46 28.98
N ASP A 157 34.05 13.03 30.23
CA ASP A 157 34.91 13.57 31.26
C ASP A 157 36.38 13.22 30.94
N GLN A 158 37.30 14.09 31.33
CA GLN A 158 38.73 13.81 31.35
C GLN A 158 39.37 14.67 32.46
N GLU A 159 39.54 14.07 33.63
CA GLU A 159 40.21 14.65 34.80
C GLU A 159 41.74 14.47 34.70
N HIS A 160 42.49 15.38 35.34
CA HIS A 160 43.87 15.25 35.87
C HIS A 160 45.01 14.81 34.89
N THR A 161 46.24 15.31 34.92
CA THR A 161 46.98 16.39 35.61
C THR A 161 48.02 16.95 34.59
N GLU A 162 49.05 17.79 34.84
CA GLU A 162 49.70 18.42 36.01
C GLU A 162 50.46 19.68 35.50
N ASP A 163 50.50 20.80 36.22
CA ASP A 163 51.64 21.77 36.23
C ASP A 163 51.37 22.90 37.26
N ALA A 164 52.44 23.41 37.91
CA ALA A 164 52.34 24.19 39.16
C ALA A 164 53.19 25.47 39.17
N GLU A 165 52.55 26.59 39.54
CA GLU A 165 53.12 27.86 40.03
C GLU A 165 52.04 28.41 41.01
N ASP A 166 52.13 28.20 42.32
CA ASP A 166 52.96 28.89 43.33
C ASP A 166 52.74 30.41 43.42
N GLU A 167 52.00 30.86 44.44
CA GLU A 167 52.45 31.80 45.48
C GLU A 167 51.30 32.41 46.32
N ASN A 168 51.57 32.59 47.63
CA ASN A 168 50.93 33.49 48.62
C ASN A 168 49.48 33.21 49.14
N GLU A 169 49.44 32.64 50.35
CA GLU A 169 48.92 33.22 51.64
C GLU A 169 47.91 34.39 51.53
N GLU A 170 46.81 34.48 52.31
CA GLU A 170 46.65 34.25 53.76
C GLU A 170 45.30 33.58 54.16
N PRO A 171 45.18 32.98 55.36
CA PRO A 171 43.92 32.60 56.00
C PRO A 171 43.55 33.49 57.21
N MET A 172 42.24 33.72 57.44
CA MET A 172 41.52 34.23 58.63
C MET A 172 40.48 35.29 58.21
N ASP A 173 39.38 35.54 58.92
CA ASP A 173 38.55 34.72 59.84
C ASP A 173 37.15 35.36 59.80
N SER A 174 36.16 34.64 60.31
CA SER A 174 34.88 35.16 60.78
C SER A 174 35.04 36.47 61.57
N ASP A 175 34.12 37.43 61.43
CA ASP A 175 33.04 37.46 62.43
C ASP A 175 31.81 38.29 62.07
N GLN A 176 30.76 38.08 62.87
CA GLN A 176 29.38 38.52 62.66
C GLN A 176 28.84 39.25 63.89
N GLU A 177 28.98 40.59 63.98
CA GLU A 177 28.17 41.43 64.89
C GLU A 177 27.69 42.70 64.16
N MET A 178 26.39 42.99 64.00
CA MET A 178 25.25 43.13 64.92
C MET A 178 25.19 44.49 65.65
N ARG A 179 24.15 45.29 65.29
CA ARG A 179 23.68 46.54 65.95
C ARG A 179 24.61 47.76 65.79
N ARG A 180 24.09 49.00 65.65
CA ARG A 180 22.77 49.56 66.03
C ARG A 180 22.14 50.38 64.92
#